data_AF-A0AAV9DNC2-F1
#
_entry.id   AF-A0AAV9DNC2-F1
#
_cell.length_a   1.000
_cell.length_b   1.000
_cell.length_c   1.000
_cell.angle_alpha   90.00
_cell.angle_beta   90.00
_cell.angle_gamma   90.00
#
_symmetry.space_group_name_H-M   'P 1'
#
loop_
_entity.id
_entity.type
_entity.pdbx_description
1 polymer ?
#
loop_
_entity_poly.entity_id
_entity_poly.type
_entity_poly.pdbx_seq_one_letter_code
_entity_poly.pdbx_strand_id
1 'polypeptide(L)' 'MAESASRILVVGGTGYIGRRLVRASISVGHPTFVLLRPETLVSPDPSRRELIEEFESTGVNILQGL' A
#
# COMPACT_ATOMS: atom_id res chain seq x y z
N MET A 1 1.28 -20.05 19.93
CA MET A 1 1.18 -18.64 20.38
C MET A 1 0.51 -17.89 19.26
N ALA A 2 -0.63 -17.23 19.49
CA ALA A 2 -1.25 -16.42 18.44
C ALA A 2 -0.37 -15.18 18.23
N GLU A 3 0.50 -15.23 17.22
CA GLU A 3 1.31 -14.07 16.85
C GLU A 3 0.36 -12.99 16.34
N SER A 4 0.27 -11.90 17.08
CA SER A 4 -0.67 -10.84 16.78
C SER A 4 -0.20 -10.12 15.51
N ALA A 5 -1.08 -10.01 14.51
CA ALA A 5 -0.75 -9.37 13.26
C ALA A 5 -0.22 -7.94 13.52
N SER A 6 1.04 -7.70 13.15
CA SER A 6 1.67 -6.39 13.27
C SER A 6 1.04 -5.38 12.30
N ARG A 7 0.97 -4.12 12.72
CA ARG A 7 0.61 -3.01 11.83
C ARG A 7 1.84 -2.61 11.00
N ILE A 8 1.72 -2.66 9.68
CA ILE A 8 2.83 -2.41 8.77
C ILE A 8 2.59 -1.12 8.01
N LEU A 9 3.54 -0.19 8.04
CA LEU A 9 3.56 1.00 7.20
C LEU A 9 4.63 0.86 6.12
N VAL A 10 4.23 0.97 4.86
CA VAL A 10 5.14 0.94 3.72
C VAL A 10 5.26 2.33 3.10
N VAL A 11 6.45 2.91 3.17
CA VAL A 11 6.80 4.14 2.46
C VAL A 11 7.40 3.78 1.10
N GLY A 12 6.92 4.43 0.02
CA GLY A 12 7.31 4.04 -1.34
C GLY A 12 6.60 2.77 -1.84
N GLY A 13 5.41 2.47 -1.31
CA GLY A 13 4.62 1.28 -1.66
C GLY A 13 4.21 1.18 -3.13
N THR A 14 4.29 2.27 -3.91
CA THR A 14 4.03 2.25 -5.36
C THR A 14 5.28 1.92 -6.20
N GLY A 15 6.45 1.80 -5.58
CA GLY A 15 7.69 1.43 -6.26
C GLY A 15 7.73 -0.05 -6.66
N TYR A 16 8.76 -0.45 -7.41
CA TYR A 16 8.89 -1.80 -7.93
C TYR A 16 8.86 -2.88 -6.84
N ILE A 17 9.64 -2.68 -5.78
CA ILE A 17 9.70 -3.61 -4.64
C ILE A 17 8.52 -3.34 -3.69
N GLY A 18 8.22 -2.06 -3.43
CA GLY A 18 7.18 -1.63 -2.50
C GLY A 18 5.84 -2.33 -2.75
N ARG A 19 5.39 -2.40 -4.00
CA ARG A 19 4.08 -3.02 -4.31
C ARG A 19 4.00 -4.49 -3.95
N ARG A 20 5.13 -5.21 -4.07
CA ARG A 20 5.20 -6.64 -3.75
C ARG A 20 5.19 -6.85 -2.25
N LEU A 21 5.84 -5.96 -1.49
CA LEU A 21 5.81 -5.98 -0.03
C LEU A 21 4.41 -5.70 0.51
N VAL A 22 3.69 -4.74 -0.07
CA VAL A 22 2.28 -4.45 0.30
C VAL A 22 1.40 -5.68 0.10
N ARG A 23 1.46 -6.30 -1.08
CA ARG A 23 0.69 -7.52 -1.38
C ARG A 23 1.05 -8.67 -0.43
N ALA A 24 2.33 -8.88 -0.17
CA ALA A 24 2.79 -9.93 0.75
C ALA A 24 2.25 -9.69 2.17
N SER A 25 2.35 -8.45 2.66
CA SER A 25 1.87 -8.03 3.99
C SER A 25 0.37 -8.34 4.18
N ILE A 26 -0.46 -8.01 3.18
CA ILE A 26 -1.90 -8.33 3.22
C ILE A 26 -2.12 -9.85 3.17
N SER A 27 -1.38 -10.57 2.31
CA SER A 27 -1.57 -12.02 2.13
C SER A 27 -1.30 -12.83 3.40
N VAL A 28 -0.42 -12.33 4.28
CA VAL A 28 -0.14 -12.93 5.59
C VAL A 28 -1.03 -12.36 6.71
N GLY A 29 -1.97 -11.48 6.39
CA GLY A 29 -2.98 -10.97 7.32
C GLY A 29 -2.55 -9.77 8.16
N HIS A 30 -1.49 -9.05 7.78
CA HIS A 30 -1.09 -7.83 8.49
C HIS A 30 -1.93 -6.62 8.07
N PRO A 31 -2.50 -5.85 9.02
CA PRO A 31 -3.06 -4.53 8.73
C PRO A 31 -1.99 -3.65 8.08
N THR A 32 -2.20 -3.33 6.81
CA THR A 32 -1.18 -2.70 5.96
C THR A 32 -1.59 -1.29 5.61
N PHE A 33 -0.63 -0.37 5.77
CA PHE A 33 -0.75 1.05 5.48
C PHE A 33 0.28 1.43 4.42
N VAL A 34 -0.09 2.28 3.48
CA VAL A 34 0.83 2.80 2.45
C VAL A 34 0.82 4.32 2.51
N LEU A 35 2.01 4.91 2.69
CA LEU A 35 2.16 6.36 2.65
C LEU A 35 2.38 6.82 1.21
N LEU A 36 1.46 7.63 0.70
CA LEU A 36 1.52 8.25 -0.63
C LEU A 36 1.63 9.76 -0.50
N ARG A 37 2.42 10.37 -1.39
CA ARG A 37 2.47 11.83 -1.52
C ARG A 37 1.33 12.30 -2.43
N PRO A 38 0.82 13.54 -2.28
CA PRO A 38 -0.33 14.03 -3.05
C PRO A 38 -0.12 13.91 -4.57
N GLU A 39 1.09 14.20 -5.06
CA GLU A 39 1.43 14.08 -6.48
C GLU A 39 1.37 12.64 -7.01
N THR A 40 1.48 11.64 -6.13
CA THR A 40 1.36 10.22 -6.51
C THR A 40 -0.10 9.83 -6.70
N LEU A 41 -1.02 10.41 -5.92
CA LEU A 41 -2.45 10.17 -6.02
C LEU A 41 -3.03 10.76 -7.31
N VAL A 42 -2.55 11.92 -7.73
CA VAL A 42 -3.02 12.62 -8.94
C VAL A 42 -2.21 12.26 -10.20
N SER A 43 -1.44 11.18 -10.16
CA SER A 43 -0.54 10.78 -11.25
C SER A 43 -1.31 10.61 -12.58
N PRO A 44 -0.79 11.13 -13.71
CA PRO A 44 -1.36 10.87 -15.04
C PRO A 44 -1.08 9.46 -15.54
N ASP A 45 -0.11 8.75 -14.94
CA ASP A 45 0.27 7.38 -15.29
C ASP A 45 -0.88 6.39 -14.97
N PRO A 46 -1.44 5.69 -15.97
CA PRO A 46 -2.55 4.75 -15.77
C PRO A 46 -2.19 3.60 -14.84
N SER A 47 -0.99 3.03 -15.01
CA SER A 47 -0.52 1.89 -14.22
C SER A 47 -0.42 2.21 -12.73
N ARG A 48 -0.08 3.46 -12.40
CA ARG A 48 -0.05 3.94 -11.02
C ARG A 48 -1.45 4.10 -10.42
N ARG A 49 -2.44 4.53 -11.20
CA ARG A 49 -3.85 4.62 -10.74
C ARG A 49 -4.44 3.24 -10.51
N GLU A 50 -4.27 2.33 -11.46
CA GLU A 50 -4.71 0.93 -11.32
C GLU A 50 -4.13 0.28 -10.06
N LEU A 51 -2.87 0.56 -9.73
CA LEU A 51 -2.24 0.06 -8.51
C LEU A 51 -2.85 0.67 -7.24
N ILE A 52 -3.23 1.95 -7.26
CA ILE A 52 -3.86 2.62 -6.11
C ILE A 52 -5.28 2.04 -5.90
N GLU A 53 -6.05 1.88 -6.96
CA GLU A 53 -7.38 1.24 -6.93
C GLU A 53 -7.29 -0.22 -6.44
N GLU A 54 -6.26 -0.96 -6.86
CA GLU A 54 -5.96 -2.29 -6.35
C GLU A 54 -5.71 -2.27 -4.84
N PHE A 55 -4.92 -1.31 -4.35
CA PHE A 55 -4.64 -1.17 -2.91
C PHE A 55 -5.91 -0.88 -2.11
N GLU A 56 -6.76 0.03 -2.58
CA GLU A 56 -8.03 0.34 -1.92
C GLU A 56 -8.98 -0.86 -1.90
N SER A 57 -9.09 -1.60 -3.01
CA SER A 57 -9.95 -2.79 -3.10
C SER A 57 -9.44 -3.99 -2.28
N THR A 58 -8.14 -4.07 -2.00
CA THR A 58 -7.52 -5.14 -1.20
C THR A 58 -7.44 -4.83 0.29
N GLY A 59 -8.02 -3.70 0.74
CA GLY A 59 -8.07 -3.33 2.16
C GLY A 59 -6.79 -2.68 2.69
N VAL A 60 -5.91 -2.19 1.80
CA VAL A 60 -4.79 -1.34 2.19
C VAL A 60 -5.32 0.01 2.65
N ASN A 61 -4.79 0.49 3.78
CA ASN A 61 -5.10 1.83 4.27
C ASN A 61 -4.11 2.82 3.65
N ILE A 62 -4.59 3.62 2.71
CA ILE A 62 -3.77 4.67 2.09
C ILE A 62 -3.71 5.87 3.03
N LEU A 63 -2.51 6.27 3.41
CA LEU A 63 -2.22 7.48 4.16
C LEU A 63 -1.64 8.52 3.22
N GLN A 64 -2.19 9.73 3.25
CA GLN A 64 -1.64 10.86 2.52
C GLN A 64 -0.58 11.55 3.37
N GLY A 65 0.66 11.57 2.89
CA GLY A 65 1.76 12.35 3.45
C GLY A 65 1.78 13.79 2.92
N LEU A 66 2.57 14.63 3.58
CA LEU A 66 2.84 16.01 3.16
C LEU A 66 3.65 16.08 1.87
#